data_AF-A0AAE0FFH7-F1
#
_entry.id   AF-A0AAE0FFH7-F1
#
_cell.length_a   1.000
_cell.length_b   1.000
_cell.length_c   1.000
_cell.angle_alpha   90.00
_cell.angle_beta   90.00
_cell.angle_gamma   90.00
#
_symmetry.space_group_name_H-M   'P 1'
#
loop_
_entity.id
_entity.type
_entity.pdbx_description
1 polymer ?
#
loop_
_entity_poly.entity_id
_entity_poly.type
_entity_poly.pdbx_seq_one_letter_code
_entity_poly.pdbx_strand_id
1 'polypeptide(L)'
;MASNHDAVASDEYKAKFAELNDKECVEQARVFLRAFIKEFQGKFQEVLDLCGHFEKKLAESGSQGNELEKAYLHQYLETHDETLANVELVDALKKIDLNMNNKTSFLEYLLFRYKKTVVDLLAPMEEHDEDLMAALNAAIAAHRSSTAVFEDHETKIKELEALVEQGGVKGMKAKHELAQLKERRWTVDNRAAIQSKVALKKTEKAVEDDSKAREAAAQENYEAEQQRLADEKAAKDAEEKAARDKKRAAMAERAAMFEGK
;
A
#
# COMPACT_ATOMS: atom_id res chain seq x y z
N MET A 1 -23.79 -11.03 20.77
CA MET A 1 -24.64 -10.89 19.57
C MET A 1 -23.90 -9.96 18.62
N ALA A 2 -23.13 -10.51 17.67
CA ALA A 2 -22.61 -9.70 16.57
C ALA A 2 -23.81 -9.23 15.73
N SER A 3 -23.85 -7.95 15.36
CA SER A 3 -25.02 -7.38 14.70
C SER A 3 -25.13 -7.94 13.27
N ASN A 4 -26.34 -8.03 12.73
CA ASN A 4 -26.56 -8.50 11.36
C ASN A 4 -25.79 -7.66 10.30
N HIS A 5 -25.36 -6.44 10.67
CA HIS A 5 -24.55 -5.56 9.85
C HIS A 5 -23.07 -6.01 9.76
N ASP A 6 -22.53 -6.63 10.81
CA ASP A 6 -21.15 -7.14 10.82
C ASP A 6 -21.00 -8.40 9.95
N ALA A 7 -22.05 -9.23 9.90
CA ALA A 7 -22.07 -10.44 9.07
C ALA A 7 -22.17 -10.12 7.57
N VAL A 8 -23.01 -9.15 7.18
CA VAL A 8 -23.17 -8.74 5.77
C VAL A 8 -21.93 -8.00 5.26
N ALA A 9 -21.33 -7.13 6.06
CA ALA A 9 -20.04 -6.50 5.72
C ALA A 9 -18.93 -7.55 5.52
N SER A 10 -18.94 -8.63 6.32
CA SER A 10 -18.01 -9.75 6.18
C SER A 10 -18.16 -10.46 4.81
N ASP A 11 -19.37 -10.71 4.34
CA ASP A 11 -19.56 -11.46 3.09
C ASP A 11 -19.25 -10.60 1.84
N GLU A 12 -19.58 -9.31 1.86
CA GLU A 12 -19.15 -8.37 0.81
C GLU A 12 -17.62 -8.23 0.76
N TYR A 13 -16.96 -8.15 1.92
CA TYR A 13 -15.50 -8.08 2.00
C TYR A 13 -14.83 -9.34 1.50
N LYS A 14 -15.38 -10.53 1.80
CA LYS A 14 -14.87 -11.78 1.24
C LYS A 14 -14.97 -11.82 -0.28
N ALA A 15 -16.10 -11.38 -0.85
CA ALA A 15 -16.28 -11.35 -2.30
C ALA A 15 -15.29 -10.39 -2.97
N LYS A 16 -15.17 -9.16 -2.47
CA LYS A 16 -14.19 -8.19 -2.98
C LYS A 16 -12.77 -8.71 -2.82
N PHE A 17 -12.44 -9.32 -1.68
CA PHE A 17 -11.12 -9.87 -1.45
C PHE A 17 -10.79 -11.02 -2.40
N ALA A 18 -11.75 -11.90 -2.70
CA ALA A 18 -11.58 -12.94 -3.71
C ALA A 18 -11.27 -12.35 -5.09
N GLU A 19 -11.98 -11.29 -5.51
CA GLU A 19 -11.69 -10.60 -6.79
C GLU A 19 -10.29 -9.97 -6.81
N LEU A 20 -9.78 -9.52 -5.67
CA LEU A 20 -8.41 -9.01 -5.56
C LEU A 20 -7.37 -10.13 -5.63
N ASN A 21 -7.66 -11.27 -4.98
CA ASN A 21 -6.83 -12.46 -5.01
C ASN A 21 -6.70 -13.07 -6.41
N ASP A 22 -7.66 -12.85 -7.31
CA ASP A 22 -7.60 -13.33 -8.71
C ASP A 22 -6.73 -12.47 -9.64
N LYS A 23 -6.20 -11.33 -9.17
CA LYS A 23 -5.34 -10.42 -9.97
C LYS A 23 -3.89 -10.91 -10.05
N GLU A 24 -3.11 -10.45 -11.02
CA GLU A 24 -1.66 -10.71 -11.06
C GLU A 24 -0.94 -10.21 -9.81
N CYS A 25 0.21 -10.82 -9.45
CA CYS A 25 0.97 -10.45 -8.25
C CYS A 25 1.32 -8.95 -8.21
N VAL A 26 1.69 -8.35 -9.35
CA VAL A 26 1.96 -6.90 -9.45
C VAL A 26 0.73 -6.05 -9.15
N GLU A 27 -0.45 -6.49 -9.58
CA GLU A 27 -1.71 -5.80 -9.29
C GLU A 27 -2.11 -5.96 -7.83
N GLN A 28 -1.88 -7.13 -7.25
CA GLN A 28 -2.03 -7.39 -5.81
C GLN A 28 -1.10 -6.48 -4.98
N ALA A 29 0.17 -6.36 -5.38
CA ALA A 29 1.15 -5.46 -4.77
C ALA A 29 0.67 -4.00 -4.85
N ARG A 30 0.14 -3.58 -6.01
CA ARG A 30 -0.41 -2.23 -6.20
C ARG A 30 -1.58 -1.96 -5.28
N VAL A 31 -2.51 -2.89 -5.16
CA VAL A 31 -3.67 -2.76 -4.25
C VAL A 31 -3.21 -2.61 -2.81
N PHE A 32 -2.29 -3.47 -2.37
CA PHE A 32 -1.71 -3.40 -1.03
C PHE A 32 -1.01 -2.06 -0.77
N LEU A 33 -0.12 -1.63 -1.68
CA LEU A 33 0.62 -0.38 -1.54
C LEU A 33 -0.28 0.85 -1.57
N ARG A 34 -1.40 0.81 -2.30
CA ARG A 34 -2.38 1.90 -2.28
C ARG A 34 -3.12 1.98 -0.95
N ALA A 35 -3.56 0.84 -0.41
CA ALA A 35 -4.26 0.78 0.86
C ALA A 35 -3.37 1.24 2.04
N PHE A 36 -2.08 0.93 1.98
CA PHE A 36 -1.13 1.21 3.06
C PHE A 36 -0.03 2.21 2.68
N ILE A 37 -0.31 3.15 1.77
CA ILE A 37 0.73 3.98 1.13
C ILE A 37 1.57 4.78 2.12
N LYS A 38 0.95 5.31 3.18
CA LYS A 38 1.63 6.06 4.24
C LYS A 38 2.51 5.18 5.11
N GLU A 39 2.02 3.98 5.45
CA GLU A 39 2.75 3.05 6.31
C GLU A 39 3.97 2.43 5.63
N PHE A 40 3.93 2.32 4.30
CA PHE A 40 4.99 1.74 3.48
C PHE A 40 5.88 2.77 2.80
N GLN A 41 5.79 4.05 3.19
CA GLN A 41 6.73 5.07 2.73
C GLN A 41 8.17 4.64 3.07
N GLY A 42 9.05 4.59 2.06
CA GLY A 42 10.42 4.08 2.20
C GLY A 42 10.58 2.56 2.12
N LYS A 43 9.48 1.80 2.05
CA LYS A 43 9.47 0.33 1.93
C LYS A 43 8.82 -0.20 0.66
N PHE A 44 8.49 0.67 -0.29
CA PHE A 44 7.89 0.26 -1.57
C PHE A 44 8.77 -0.74 -2.34
N GLN A 45 10.09 -0.53 -2.35
CA GLN A 45 11.02 -1.45 -2.99
C GLN A 45 10.95 -2.85 -2.37
N GLU A 46 10.84 -2.96 -1.04
CA GLU A 46 10.74 -4.25 -0.35
C GLU A 46 9.51 -5.04 -0.82
N VAL A 47 8.35 -4.39 -0.91
CA VAL A 47 7.10 -5.04 -1.39
C VAL A 47 7.23 -5.47 -2.85
N LEU A 48 7.89 -4.68 -3.68
CA LEU A 48 8.08 -4.99 -5.10
C LEU A 48 9.12 -6.10 -5.34
N ASP A 49 10.20 -6.13 -4.55
CA ASP A 49 11.18 -7.22 -4.57
C ASP A 49 10.52 -8.54 -4.15
N LEU A 50 9.70 -8.52 -3.09
CA LEU A 50 8.90 -9.67 -2.67
C LEU A 50 7.94 -10.13 -3.78
N CYS A 51 7.35 -9.20 -4.53
CA CYS A 51 6.49 -9.55 -5.67
C CYS A 51 7.26 -10.35 -6.72
N GLY A 52 8.45 -9.88 -7.11
CA GLY A 52 9.29 -10.59 -8.08
C GLY A 52 9.75 -11.96 -7.57
N HIS A 53 10.13 -12.07 -6.30
CA HIS A 53 10.48 -13.36 -5.71
C HIS A 53 9.29 -14.33 -5.69
N PHE A 54 8.09 -13.83 -5.38
CA PHE A 54 6.88 -14.65 -5.37
C PHE A 54 6.51 -15.13 -6.78
N GLU A 55 6.58 -14.26 -7.79
CA GLU A 55 6.37 -14.61 -9.20
C GLU A 55 7.38 -15.67 -9.69
N LYS A 56 8.65 -15.52 -9.31
CA LYS A 56 9.66 -16.54 -9.60
C LYS A 56 9.31 -17.89 -8.96
N LYS A 57 8.85 -17.88 -7.71
CA LYS A 57 8.44 -19.11 -7.02
C LYS A 57 7.21 -19.75 -7.67
N LEU A 58 6.26 -18.94 -8.14
CA LEU A 58 5.11 -19.42 -8.92
C LEU A 58 5.59 -20.12 -10.19
N ALA A 59 6.52 -19.51 -10.94
CA ALA A 59 7.08 -20.11 -12.14
C ALA A 59 7.80 -21.45 -11.85
N GLU A 60 8.55 -21.55 -10.74
CA GLU A 60 9.22 -22.78 -10.32
C GLU A 60 8.26 -23.90 -9.91
N SER A 61 7.12 -23.55 -9.30
CA SER A 61 6.13 -24.52 -8.84
C SER A 61 5.36 -25.20 -9.97
N GLY A 62 5.37 -24.61 -11.17
CA GLY A 62 4.52 -25.02 -12.28
C GLY A 62 3.03 -24.73 -12.06
N SER A 63 2.67 -24.03 -10.97
CA SER A 63 1.30 -23.61 -10.72
C SER A 63 0.86 -22.61 -11.79
N GLN A 64 -0.24 -22.91 -12.48
CA GLN A 64 -0.90 -21.96 -13.35
C GLN A 64 -1.75 -21.02 -12.49
N GLY A 65 -1.39 -19.73 -12.46
CA GLY A 65 -2.13 -18.71 -11.72
C GLY A 65 -1.21 -17.78 -10.93
N ASN A 66 -1.76 -17.29 -9.83
CA ASN A 66 -1.25 -16.20 -8.99
C ASN A 66 -1.24 -16.57 -7.50
N GLU A 67 -1.37 -17.86 -7.19
CA GLU A 67 -1.39 -18.41 -5.85
C GLU A 67 -0.40 -19.57 -5.72
N LEU A 68 0.32 -19.62 -4.60
CA LEU A 68 1.22 -20.73 -4.28
C LEU A 68 0.46 -21.80 -3.50
N GLU A 69 0.71 -23.07 -3.84
CA GLU A 69 0.29 -24.17 -2.97
C GLU A 69 1.12 -24.19 -1.68
N LYS A 70 0.53 -24.72 -0.62
CA LYS A 70 1.12 -24.79 0.73
C LYS A 70 2.58 -25.25 0.76
N ALA A 71 2.95 -26.27 -0.01
CA ALA A 71 4.31 -26.81 -0.02
C ALA A 71 5.33 -25.79 -0.57
N TYR A 72 4.97 -25.07 -1.63
CA TYR A 72 5.84 -24.06 -2.24
C TYR A 72 5.86 -22.77 -1.44
N LEU A 73 4.74 -22.39 -0.82
CA LEU A 73 4.71 -21.28 0.11
C LEU A 73 5.62 -21.53 1.32
N HIS A 74 5.65 -22.74 1.86
CA HIS A 74 6.59 -23.07 2.95
C HIS A 74 8.05 -22.84 2.53
N GLN A 75 8.45 -23.34 1.37
CA GLN A 75 9.79 -23.10 0.82
C GLN A 75 10.05 -21.60 0.58
N TYR A 76 9.01 -20.87 0.15
CA TYR A 76 9.11 -19.43 -0.04
C TYR A 76 9.39 -18.69 1.27
N LEU A 77 8.69 -19.04 2.35
CA LEU A 77 8.91 -18.48 3.69
C LEU A 77 10.30 -18.84 4.23
N GLU A 78 10.79 -20.06 3.97
CA GLU A 78 12.16 -20.47 4.29
C GLU A 78 13.21 -19.58 3.61
N THR A 79 13.01 -19.23 2.34
CA THR A 79 13.95 -18.35 1.61
C THR A 79 13.98 -16.90 2.09
N HIS A 80 13.00 -16.47 2.89
CA HIS A 80 12.89 -15.09 3.39
C HIS A 80 13.12 -14.97 4.90
N ASP A 81 13.73 -15.99 5.52
CA ASP A 81 13.97 -16.09 6.97
C ASP A 81 12.68 -15.98 7.83
N GLU A 82 11.53 -16.32 7.24
CA GLU A 82 10.23 -16.36 7.91
C GLU A 82 9.83 -17.80 8.26
N THR A 83 10.82 -18.60 8.65
CA THR A 83 10.61 -20.02 8.99
C THR A 83 9.73 -20.14 10.22
N LEU A 84 8.55 -20.72 10.02
CA LEU A 84 7.64 -21.10 11.08
C LEU A 84 7.74 -22.60 11.33
N ALA A 85 7.59 -23.05 12.57
CA ALA A 85 7.39 -24.47 12.82
C ALA A 85 6.13 -24.94 12.06
N ASN A 86 6.13 -26.15 11.51
CA ASN A 86 5.03 -26.63 10.65
C ASN A 86 3.64 -26.47 11.30
N VAL A 87 3.53 -26.64 12.62
CA VAL A 87 2.28 -26.41 13.37
C VAL A 87 1.85 -24.94 13.33
N GLU A 88 2.78 -24.03 13.61
CA GLU A 88 2.54 -22.58 13.57
C GLU A 88 2.24 -22.09 12.16
N LEU A 89 2.90 -22.67 11.16
CA LEU A 89 2.61 -22.41 9.76
C LEU A 89 1.20 -22.86 9.40
N VAL A 90 0.78 -24.06 9.77
CA VAL A 90 -0.60 -24.52 9.49
C VAL A 90 -1.62 -23.57 10.11
N ASP A 91 -1.39 -23.13 11.35
CA ASP A 91 -2.29 -22.22 12.05
C ASP A 91 -2.24 -20.80 11.50
N ALA A 92 -1.07 -20.34 11.02
CA ALA A 92 -0.91 -19.11 10.28
C ALA A 92 -1.67 -19.21 8.94
N LEU A 93 -1.42 -20.25 8.14
CA LEU A 93 -2.08 -20.47 6.85
C LEU A 93 -3.59 -20.55 6.96
N LYS A 94 -4.14 -21.18 8.01
CA LYS A 94 -5.60 -21.16 8.24
C LYS A 94 -6.17 -19.75 8.48
N LYS A 95 -5.34 -18.81 8.94
CA LYS A 95 -5.72 -17.39 9.11
C LYS A 95 -5.48 -16.57 7.84
N ILE A 96 -4.58 -17.03 6.97
CA ILE A 96 -4.14 -16.36 5.73
C ILE A 96 -5.03 -16.76 4.55
N ASP A 97 -5.33 -18.06 4.44
CA ASP A 97 -6.21 -18.67 3.43
C ASP A 97 -7.66 -18.37 3.80
N LEU A 98 -8.11 -17.18 3.41
CA LEU A 98 -9.42 -16.67 3.77
C LEU A 98 -10.54 -17.28 2.93
N ASN A 99 -10.20 -17.85 1.78
CA ASN A 99 -11.15 -18.54 0.88
C ASN A 99 -11.13 -20.08 1.05
N MET A 100 -10.28 -20.62 1.94
CA MET A 100 -10.11 -22.04 2.26
C MET A 100 -9.76 -22.91 1.04
N ASN A 101 -9.02 -22.36 0.06
CA ASN A 101 -8.64 -23.07 -1.16
C ASN A 101 -7.31 -23.86 -1.06
N ASN A 102 -6.65 -23.83 0.11
CA ASN A 102 -5.32 -24.39 0.39
C ASN A 102 -4.19 -23.83 -0.48
N LYS A 103 -4.43 -22.67 -1.09
CA LYS A 103 -3.45 -21.89 -1.82
C LYS A 103 -3.33 -20.53 -1.13
N THR A 104 -2.38 -19.74 -1.56
CA THR A 104 -2.14 -18.43 -0.98
C THR A 104 -1.75 -17.45 -2.06
N SER A 105 -2.53 -16.38 -2.20
CA SER A 105 -2.23 -15.28 -3.10
C SER A 105 -1.05 -14.45 -2.57
N PHE A 106 -0.42 -13.65 -3.43
CA PHE A 106 0.62 -12.72 -2.98
C PHE A 106 0.06 -11.68 -1.99
N LEU A 107 -1.18 -11.24 -2.19
CA LEU A 107 -1.89 -10.29 -1.32
C LEU A 107 -2.10 -10.88 0.08
N GLU A 108 -2.54 -12.13 0.17
CA GLU A 108 -2.67 -12.86 1.43
C GLU A 108 -1.33 -12.97 2.16
N TYR A 109 -0.25 -13.27 1.42
CA TYR A 109 1.11 -13.26 1.97
C TYR A 109 1.52 -11.87 2.49
N LEU A 110 1.22 -10.79 1.76
CA LEU A 110 1.52 -9.42 2.23
C LEU A 110 0.75 -9.07 3.51
N LEU A 111 -0.55 -9.40 3.56
CA LEU A 111 -1.36 -9.19 4.76
C LEU A 111 -0.79 -9.96 5.95
N PHE A 112 -0.35 -11.20 5.73
CA PHE A 112 0.30 -12.01 6.75
C PHE A 112 1.60 -11.39 7.26
N ARG A 113 2.56 -11.16 6.35
CA ARG A 113 3.91 -10.68 6.67
C ARG A 113 3.85 -9.37 7.45
N TYR A 114 2.96 -8.47 7.03
CA TYR A 114 2.82 -7.15 7.63
C TYR A 114 1.72 -7.07 8.70
N LYS A 115 1.14 -8.21 9.10
CA LYS A 115 0.11 -8.33 10.14
C LYS A 115 -1.08 -7.40 9.91
N LYS A 116 -1.50 -7.28 8.65
CA LYS A 116 -2.67 -6.52 8.21
C LYS A 116 -3.88 -7.43 8.09
N THR A 117 -5.07 -6.84 8.15
CA THR A 117 -6.33 -7.56 7.97
C THR A 117 -7.02 -7.15 6.67
N VAL A 118 -7.94 -7.99 6.19
CA VAL A 118 -8.80 -7.64 5.04
C VAL A 118 -9.68 -6.43 5.34
N VAL A 119 -10.07 -6.25 6.61
CA VAL A 119 -10.83 -5.07 7.03
C VAL A 119 -10.00 -3.82 6.86
N ASP A 120 -8.71 -3.84 7.22
CA ASP A 120 -7.81 -2.69 7.01
C ASP A 120 -7.59 -2.42 5.52
N LEU A 121 -7.42 -3.49 4.72
CA LEU A 121 -7.20 -3.39 3.28
C LEU A 121 -8.41 -2.78 2.53
N LEU A 122 -9.63 -3.17 2.93
CA LEU A 122 -10.88 -2.76 2.31
C LEU A 122 -11.57 -1.61 3.05
N ALA A 123 -10.93 -1.06 4.08
CA ALA A 123 -11.40 0.14 4.74
C ALA A 123 -11.60 1.24 3.68
N PRO A 124 -12.57 2.15 3.87
CA PRO A 124 -12.75 3.28 2.97
C PRO A 124 -11.40 3.98 2.75
N MET A 125 -10.87 3.85 1.54
CA MET A 125 -9.57 4.41 1.20
C MET A 125 -9.66 5.91 1.32
N GLU A 126 -8.68 6.51 2.00
CA GLU A 126 -8.54 7.95 1.96
C GLU A 126 -8.32 8.40 0.51
N GLU A 127 -9.04 9.43 0.06
CA GLU A 127 -8.88 9.96 -1.29
C GLU A 127 -7.50 10.59 -1.45
N HIS A 128 -6.57 9.86 -2.07
CA HIS A 128 -5.23 10.35 -2.37
C HIS A 128 -5.22 11.26 -3.58
N ASP A 129 -4.34 12.25 -3.55
CA ASP A 129 -4.08 13.12 -4.69
C ASP A 129 -3.74 12.31 -5.97
N GLU A 130 -4.21 12.80 -7.12
CA GLU A 130 -4.03 12.13 -8.41
C GLU A 130 -2.55 12.00 -8.78
N ASP A 131 -1.73 13.00 -8.45
CA ASP A 131 -0.29 12.99 -8.71
C ASP A 131 0.43 11.92 -7.87
N LEU A 132 -0.01 11.71 -6.62
CA LEU A 132 0.50 10.62 -5.77
C LEU A 132 0.20 9.26 -6.39
N MET A 133 -1.04 9.03 -6.82
CA MET A 133 -1.43 7.78 -7.46
C MET A 133 -0.68 7.56 -8.78
N ALA A 134 -0.50 8.60 -9.58
CA ALA A 134 0.31 8.55 -10.80
C ALA A 134 1.78 8.21 -10.50
N ALA A 135 2.37 8.83 -9.47
CA ALA A 135 3.73 8.58 -9.04
C ALA A 135 3.93 7.14 -8.57
N LEU A 136 2.99 6.58 -7.80
CA LEU A 136 3.04 5.18 -7.35
C LEU A 136 2.97 4.22 -8.54
N ASN A 137 2.02 4.43 -9.47
CA ASN A 137 1.90 3.58 -10.66
C ASN A 137 3.17 3.63 -11.52
N ALA A 138 3.77 4.82 -11.67
CA ALA A 138 5.02 4.98 -12.39
C ALA A 138 6.19 4.26 -11.71
N ALA A 139 6.26 4.25 -10.38
CA ALA A 139 7.29 3.51 -9.64
C ALA A 139 7.15 1.99 -9.81
N ILE A 140 5.93 1.46 -9.71
CA ILE A 140 5.64 0.04 -9.94
C ILE A 140 6.04 -0.36 -11.37
N ALA A 141 5.66 0.44 -12.37
CA ALA A 141 5.99 0.19 -13.77
C ALA A 141 7.51 0.24 -14.02
N ALA A 142 8.20 1.23 -13.44
CA ALA A 142 9.65 1.36 -13.57
C ALA A 142 10.40 0.20 -12.91
N HIS A 143 9.92 -0.28 -11.75
CA HIS A 143 10.46 -1.46 -11.11
C HIS A 143 10.27 -2.72 -11.97
N ARG A 144 9.05 -2.99 -12.44
CA ARG A 144 8.76 -4.14 -13.32
C ARG A 144 9.62 -4.12 -14.59
N SER A 145 9.75 -2.95 -15.22
CA SER A 145 10.63 -2.78 -16.38
C SER A 145 12.10 -3.04 -16.05
N SER A 146 12.56 -2.67 -14.85
CA SER A 146 13.93 -2.96 -14.42
C SER A 146 14.14 -4.45 -14.23
N THR A 147 13.22 -5.13 -13.54
CA THR A 147 13.30 -6.58 -13.29
C THR A 147 13.25 -7.37 -14.59
N ALA A 148 12.37 -7.02 -15.53
CA ALA A 148 12.31 -7.67 -16.84
C ALA A 148 13.64 -7.57 -17.62
N VAL A 149 14.30 -6.40 -17.58
CA VAL A 149 15.62 -6.22 -18.20
C VAL A 149 16.67 -7.13 -17.55
N PHE A 150 16.65 -7.28 -16.22
CA PHE A 150 17.54 -8.19 -15.51
C PHE A 150 17.29 -9.65 -15.91
N GLU A 151 16.03 -10.08 -15.95
CA GLU A 151 15.63 -11.45 -16.30
C GLU A 151 15.99 -11.81 -17.74
N ASP A 152 15.77 -10.89 -18.69
CA ASP A 152 16.16 -11.07 -20.09
C ASP A 152 17.67 -11.26 -20.21
N HIS A 153 18.44 -10.44 -19.50
CA HIS A 153 19.90 -10.57 -19.46
C HIS A 153 20.35 -11.89 -18.82
N GLU A 154 19.76 -12.29 -17.70
CA GLU A 154 20.09 -13.57 -17.05
C GLU A 154 19.77 -14.77 -17.94
N THR A 155 18.62 -14.75 -18.61
CA THR A 155 18.22 -15.80 -19.56
C THR A 155 19.24 -15.90 -20.69
N LYS A 156 19.60 -14.76 -21.29
CA LYS A 156 20.59 -14.72 -22.37
C LYS A 156 21.97 -15.18 -21.92
N ILE A 157 22.37 -14.86 -20.69
CA ILE A 157 23.63 -15.33 -20.10
C ILE A 157 23.62 -16.85 -19.98
N LYS A 158 22.55 -17.45 -19.42
CA LYS A 158 22.43 -18.91 -19.27
C LYS A 158 22.48 -19.62 -20.62
N GLU A 159 21.80 -19.09 -21.63
CA GLU A 159 21.85 -19.63 -23.01
C GLU A 159 23.26 -19.59 -23.60
N LEU A 160 23.96 -18.46 -23.45
CA LEU A 160 25.31 -18.30 -23.97
C LEU A 160 26.32 -19.18 -23.22
N GLU A 161 26.18 -19.31 -21.89
CA GLU A 161 27.03 -20.18 -21.08
C GLU A 161 26.88 -21.66 -21.50
N ALA A 162 25.65 -22.12 -21.74
CA ALA A 162 25.39 -23.46 -22.27
C ALA A 162 26.04 -23.69 -23.66
N LEU A 163 26.05 -22.67 -24.54
CA LEU A 163 26.73 -22.75 -25.84
C LEU A 163 28.26 -22.74 -25.73
N VAL A 164 28.81 -22.03 -24.74
CA VAL A 164 30.25 -22.01 -24.47
C VAL A 164 30.73 -23.39 -24.02
N GLU A 165 29.96 -24.07 -23.16
CA GLU A 165 30.29 -25.43 -22.69
C GLU A 165 30.34 -26.47 -23.82
N GLN A 166 29.53 -26.30 -24.88
CA GLN A 166 29.56 -27.17 -26.06
C GLN A 166 30.85 -27.05 -26.89
N GLY A 167 31.59 -25.95 -26.75
CA GLY A 167 32.85 -25.72 -27.48
C GLY A 167 32.70 -25.45 -28.99
N GLY A 168 33.81 -25.61 -29.72
CA GLY A 168 33.88 -25.39 -31.17
C GLY A 168 33.70 -23.92 -31.61
N VAL A 169 33.45 -23.71 -32.90
CA VAL A 169 33.29 -22.35 -33.48
C VAL A 169 32.07 -21.64 -32.90
N LYS A 170 30.96 -22.37 -32.64
CA LYS A 170 29.77 -21.81 -32.00
C LYS A 170 30.04 -21.38 -30.56
N GLY A 171 30.71 -22.20 -29.76
CA GLY A 171 31.12 -21.84 -28.40
C GLY A 171 32.08 -20.65 -28.36
N MET A 172 33.03 -20.54 -29.30
CA MET A 172 33.92 -19.37 -29.38
C MET A 172 33.16 -18.07 -29.71
N LYS A 173 32.17 -18.12 -30.61
CA LYS A 173 31.28 -16.98 -30.87
C LYS A 173 30.45 -16.61 -29.64
N ALA A 174 29.85 -17.59 -28.98
CA ALA A 174 29.07 -17.39 -27.76
C ALA A 174 29.92 -16.79 -26.63
N LYS A 175 31.18 -17.20 -26.50
CA LYS A 175 32.13 -16.64 -25.52
C LYS A 175 32.39 -15.15 -25.77
N HIS A 176 32.55 -14.75 -27.02
CA HIS A 176 32.70 -13.34 -27.38
C HIS A 176 31.43 -12.53 -27.12
N GLU A 177 30.26 -13.06 -27.50
CA GLU A 177 28.96 -12.42 -27.24
C GLU A 177 28.70 -12.27 -25.74
N LEU A 178 29.00 -13.30 -24.94
CA LEU A 178 28.88 -13.30 -23.48
C LEU A 178 29.75 -12.22 -22.85
N ALA A 179 31.00 -12.06 -23.32
CA ALA A 179 31.88 -11.00 -22.84
C ALA A 179 31.33 -9.60 -23.16
N GLN A 180 30.84 -9.38 -24.39
CA GLN A 180 30.20 -8.12 -24.79
C GLN A 180 28.92 -7.84 -23.99
N LEU A 181 28.11 -8.87 -23.74
CA LEU A 181 26.89 -8.74 -22.95
C LEU A 181 27.22 -8.39 -21.50
N LYS A 182 28.21 -9.04 -20.87
CA LYS A 182 28.64 -8.73 -19.50
C LYS A 182 29.15 -7.30 -19.36
N GLU A 183 29.84 -6.76 -20.38
CA GLU A 183 30.30 -5.36 -20.40
C GLU A 183 29.12 -4.37 -20.54
N ARG A 184 28.20 -4.62 -21.47
CA ARG A 184 27.03 -3.75 -21.70
C ARG A 184 26.02 -3.79 -20.54
N ARG A 185 25.83 -4.97 -19.96
CA ARG A 185 24.89 -5.26 -18.87
C ARG A 185 25.02 -4.24 -17.75
N TRP A 186 26.24 -3.98 -17.29
CA TRP A 186 26.50 -3.03 -16.21
C TRP A 186 25.84 -1.66 -16.46
N THR A 187 25.89 -1.15 -17.69
CA THR A 187 25.35 0.19 -17.99
C THR A 187 23.82 0.17 -18.09
N VAL A 188 23.26 -0.87 -18.73
CA VAL A 188 21.80 -0.99 -18.94
C VAL A 188 21.09 -1.30 -17.63
N ASP A 189 21.58 -2.28 -16.88
CA ASP A 189 21.05 -2.70 -15.58
C ASP A 189 21.09 -1.54 -14.58
N ASN A 190 22.23 -0.84 -14.48
CA ASN A 190 22.33 0.30 -13.59
C ASN A 190 21.40 1.44 -13.99
N ARG A 191 21.23 1.69 -15.29
CA ARG A 191 20.28 2.70 -15.76
C ARG A 191 18.86 2.35 -15.35
N ALA A 192 18.44 1.10 -15.56
CA ALA A 192 17.10 0.64 -15.19
C ALA A 192 16.88 0.71 -13.67
N ALA A 193 17.86 0.25 -12.88
CA ALA A 193 17.82 0.32 -11.42
C ALA A 193 17.78 1.78 -10.91
N ILE A 194 18.54 2.69 -11.52
CA ILE A 194 18.50 4.12 -11.19
C ILE A 194 17.13 4.71 -11.52
N GLN A 195 16.55 4.37 -12.68
CA GLN A 195 15.22 4.85 -13.06
C GLN A 195 14.14 4.38 -12.07
N SER A 196 14.17 3.10 -11.68
CA SER A 196 13.28 2.56 -10.64
C SER A 196 13.47 3.30 -9.31
N LYS A 197 14.71 3.49 -8.84
CA LYS A 197 15.00 4.25 -7.61
C LYS A 197 14.53 5.70 -7.67
N VAL A 198 14.70 6.37 -8.81
CA VAL A 198 14.22 7.75 -9.00
C VAL A 198 12.70 7.80 -8.97
N ALA A 199 12.02 6.84 -9.58
CA ALA A 199 10.56 6.76 -9.54
C ALA A 199 10.05 6.55 -8.11
N LEU A 200 10.68 5.66 -7.33
CA LEU A 200 10.35 5.43 -5.93
C LEU A 200 10.53 6.69 -5.07
N LYS A 201 11.65 7.41 -5.24
CA LYS A 201 11.87 8.68 -4.55
C LYS A 201 10.83 9.74 -4.88
N LYS A 202 10.33 9.76 -6.13
CA LYS A 202 9.24 10.65 -6.52
C LYS A 202 7.94 10.27 -5.81
N THR A 203 7.64 8.98 -5.70
CA THR A 203 6.47 8.52 -4.93
C THR A 203 6.60 8.88 -3.46
N GLU A 204 7.76 8.64 -2.83
CA GLU A 204 8.02 9.01 -1.43
C GLU A 204 7.81 10.50 -1.17
N LYS A 205 8.29 11.34 -2.10
CA LYS A 205 8.06 12.79 -2.03
C LYS A 205 6.58 13.13 -2.19
N ALA A 206 5.88 12.51 -3.14
CA ALA A 206 4.45 12.74 -3.33
C ALA A 206 3.62 12.33 -2.09
N VAL A 207 4.02 11.28 -1.37
CA VAL A 207 3.37 10.87 -0.10
C VAL A 207 3.57 11.96 0.97
N GLU A 208 4.78 12.51 1.06
CA GLU A 208 5.09 13.60 1.99
C GLU A 208 4.29 14.87 1.66
N ASP A 209 4.23 15.24 0.38
CA ASP A 209 3.49 16.41 -0.09
C ASP A 209 1.97 16.25 0.13
N ASP A 210 1.38 15.08 -0.17
CA ASP A 210 -0.04 14.75 0.13
C ASP A 210 -0.34 14.83 1.63
N SER A 211 0.55 14.27 2.46
CA SER A 211 0.39 14.30 3.92
C SER A 211 0.39 15.74 4.46
N LYS A 212 1.33 16.56 4.01
CA LYS A 212 1.40 17.99 4.40
C LYS A 212 0.19 18.79 3.92
N ALA A 213 -0.27 18.56 2.70
CA ALA A 213 -1.44 19.26 2.16
C ALA A 213 -2.69 18.96 2.99
N ARG A 214 -2.87 17.70 3.40
CA ARG A 214 -4.00 17.29 4.25
C ARG A 214 -3.90 17.80 5.68
N GLU A 215 -2.72 17.78 6.28
CA GLU A 215 -2.50 18.38 7.60
C GLU A 215 -2.82 19.88 7.59
N ALA A 216 -2.40 20.60 6.55
CA ALA A 216 -2.74 22.01 6.38
C ALA A 216 -4.25 22.23 6.23
N ALA A 217 -4.94 21.43 5.42
CA ALA A 217 -6.40 21.51 5.25
C ALA A 217 -7.16 21.16 6.55
N ALA A 218 -6.69 20.16 7.32
CA ALA A 218 -7.26 19.81 8.60
C ALA A 218 -7.08 20.93 9.64
N GLN A 219 -5.91 21.56 9.66
CA GLN A 219 -5.62 22.69 10.53
C GLN A 219 -6.49 23.91 10.19
N GLU A 220 -6.64 24.24 8.90
CA GLU A 220 -7.52 25.32 8.45
C GLU A 220 -8.98 25.08 8.86
N ASN A 221 -9.49 23.86 8.66
CA ASN A 221 -10.84 23.48 9.08
C ASN A 221 -11.03 23.58 10.60
N TYR A 222 -10.01 23.19 11.38
CA TYR A 222 -10.04 23.32 12.83
C TYR A 222 -10.08 24.78 13.27
N GLU A 223 -9.26 25.64 12.67
CA GLU A 223 -9.24 27.09 12.96
C GLU A 223 -10.56 27.76 12.58
N ALA A 224 -11.13 27.42 11.43
CA ALA A 224 -12.44 27.91 11.00
C ALA A 224 -13.56 27.50 11.98
N GLU A 225 -13.53 26.27 12.48
CA GLU A 225 -14.50 25.78 13.46
C GLU A 225 -14.33 26.47 14.83
N GLN A 226 -13.09 26.68 15.28
CA GLN A 226 -12.83 27.44 16.52
C GLN A 226 -13.33 28.88 16.41
N GLN A 227 -13.12 29.53 15.26
CA GLN A 227 -13.62 30.88 15.01
C GLN A 227 -15.15 30.91 15.04
N ARG A 228 -15.83 29.94 14.40
CA ARG A 228 -17.29 29.84 14.41
C ARG A 228 -17.84 29.68 15.83
N LEU A 229 -17.22 28.84 16.65
CA LEU A 229 -17.61 28.64 18.05
C LEU A 229 -17.35 29.89 18.91
N ALA A 230 -16.26 30.62 18.65
CA ALA A 230 -15.97 31.88 19.32
C ALA A 230 -17.00 32.96 18.98
N ASP A 231 -17.38 33.09 17.70
CA ASP A 231 -18.39 34.03 17.23
C ASP A 231 -19.78 33.69 17.78
N GLU A 232 -20.16 32.40 17.80
CA GLU A 232 -21.42 31.95 18.41
C GLU A 232 -21.47 32.26 19.90
N LYS A 233 -20.37 32.01 20.62
CA LYS A 233 -20.27 32.33 22.05
C LYS A 233 -20.37 33.84 22.28
N ALA A 234 -19.67 34.65 21.49
CA ALA A 234 -19.73 36.10 21.59
C ALA A 234 -21.16 36.64 21.32
N ALA A 235 -21.86 36.06 20.34
CA ALA A 235 -23.25 36.41 20.05
C ALA A 235 -24.19 36.06 21.21
N LYS A 236 -24.06 34.87 21.81
CA LYS A 236 -24.84 34.47 23.00
C LYS A 236 -24.55 35.36 24.21
N ASP A 237 -23.29 35.68 24.47
CA ASP A 237 -22.90 36.56 25.57
C ASP A 237 -23.46 37.99 25.37
N ALA A 238 -23.49 38.48 24.13
CA ALA A 238 -24.09 39.77 23.78
C ALA A 238 -25.62 39.76 23.96
N GLU A 239 -26.30 38.69 23.55
CA GLU A 239 -27.74 38.51 23.74
C GLU A 239 -28.10 38.43 25.24
N GLU A 240 -27.36 37.63 26.01
CA GLU A 240 -27.54 37.54 27.46
C GLU A 240 -27.34 38.88 28.16
N LYS A 241 -26.28 39.62 27.79
CA LYS A 241 -26.01 40.95 28.34
C LYS A 241 -27.15 41.91 28.01
N ALA A 242 -27.61 41.95 26.76
CA ALA A 242 -28.75 42.76 26.35
C ALA A 242 -30.04 42.39 27.10
N ALA A 243 -30.28 41.10 27.34
CA ALA A 243 -31.41 40.63 28.14
C ALA A 243 -31.29 41.03 29.62
N ARG A 244 -30.10 40.97 30.20
CA ARG A 244 -29.83 41.43 31.58
C ARG A 244 -30.02 42.94 31.71
N ASP A 245 -29.55 43.72 30.75
CA ASP A 245 -29.69 45.18 30.77
C ASP A 245 -31.15 45.60 30.62
N LYS A 246 -31.93 44.96 29.73
CA LYS A 246 -33.39 45.17 29.63
C LYS A 246 -34.12 44.84 30.95
N LYS A 247 -33.77 43.73 31.60
CA LYS A 247 -34.34 43.37 32.91
C LYS A 247 -34.00 44.39 33.99
N ARG A 248 -32.76 44.89 34.02
CA ARG A 248 -32.32 45.94 34.96
C ARG A 248 -33.08 47.24 34.75
N ALA A 249 -33.24 47.68 33.50
CA ALA A 249 -34.02 48.87 33.17
C ALA A 249 -35.47 48.75 33.63
N ALA A 250 -36.15 47.63 33.34
CA ALA A 250 -37.52 47.39 33.78
C ALA A 250 -37.68 47.37 35.31
N MET A 251 -36.70 46.85 36.05
CA MET A 251 -36.72 46.92 37.52
C MET A 251 -36.54 48.34 38.05
N ALA A 252 -35.66 49.14 37.43
CA ALA A 252 -35.46 50.54 37.81
C ALA A 252 -36.73 51.38 37.57
N GLU A 253 -37.40 51.20 36.44
CA GLU A 253 -38.70 51.83 36.14
C GLU A 253 -39.78 51.43 37.17
N ARG A 254 -39.83 50.15 37.52
CA ARG A 254 -40.78 49.66 38.54
C ARG A 254 -40.50 50.24 39.93
N ALA A 255 -39.23 50.37 40.32
CA ALA A 255 -38.86 50.98 41.60
C ALA A 255 -39.27 52.46 41.65
N ALA A 256 -39.03 53.21 40.58
CA ALA A 256 -39.43 54.63 40.49
C ALA A 256 -40.95 54.82 40.63
N MET A 257 -41.77 53.88 40.14
CA MET A 257 -43.23 53.93 40.33
C MET A 257 -43.67 53.70 41.79
N PHE A 258 -42.87 53.03 42.61
CA PHE A 258 -43.20 52.75 44.02
C PHE A 258 -42.79 53.87 44.96
N GLU A 259 -41.71 54.61 44.68
CA GLU A 259 -41.26 55.73 45.53
C GLU A 259 -42.06 57.02 45.32
N GLY A 260 -42.82 57.13 44.23
CA GLY A 260 -43.66 58.30 43.91
C GLY A 260 -45.06 58.31 44.53
N LYS A 261 -45.34 57.45 45.52
CA LYS A 261 -46.61 57.37 46.28
C LYS A 261 -46.36 57.62 47.76
#